data_AF-A0A6N8XS48-F1
#
_entry.id   AF-A0A6N8XS48-F1
#
_cell.length_a   1.000
_cell.length_b   1.000
_cell.length_c   1.000
_cell.angle_alpha   90.00
_cell.angle_beta   90.00
_cell.angle_gamma   90.00
#
_symmetry.space_group_name_H-M   'P 1'
#
loop_
_entity.id
_entity.type
_entity.pdbx_description
1 polymer ?
#
loop_
_entity_poly.entity_id
_entity_poly.type
_entity_poly.pdbx_seq_one_letter_code
_entity_poly.pdbx_strand_id
1 'polypeptide(L)'
;MLLRGSGEHTGDDYDLTAIVDDGGSGGGPGVGVAAAAALTAYADAFFDDGRDFAAARDRLHAEIGGEALVDAAGVLAIFNAVVRIADATGIPLEDQKAEMSADFRAVLGIDDYPAAAGKV
;
A
#
# COMPACT_ATOMS: atom_id res chain seq x y z
N MET A 1 3.90 12.15 3.68
CA MET A 1 4.10 13.57 4.03
C MET A 1 4.35 13.80 5.51
N LEU A 2 3.39 13.50 6.38
CA LEU A 2 3.56 13.70 7.82
C LEU A 2 4.68 12.81 8.40
N LEU A 3 4.87 11.60 7.87
CA LEU A 3 5.99 10.73 8.26
C LEU A 3 7.35 11.33 7.90
N ARG A 4 7.49 11.93 6.70
CA ARG A 4 8.72 12.63 6.28
C ARG A 4 8.93 13.91 7.08
N GLY A 5 7.89 14.74 7.25
CA GLY A 5 7.98 15.94 8.08
C GLY A 5 8.28 15.61 9.55
N SER A 6 7.83 14.45 10.02
CA SER A 6 8.25 13.90 11.32
C SER A 6 9.71 13.47 11.30
N GLY A 7 10.17 12.78 10.26
CA GLY A 7 11.59 12.40 10.09
C GLY A 7 12.52 13.62 10.09
N GLU A 8 12.17 14.68 9.36
CA GLU A 8 12.90 15.96 9.34
C GLU A 8 12.94 16.63 10.73
N HIS A 9 11.88 16.48 11.52
CA HIS A 9 11.82 17.01 12.89
C HIS A 9 12.60 16.17 13.90
N THR A 10 12.64 14.85 13.71
CA THR A 10 13.23 13.88 14.65
C THR A 10 14.68 13.52 14.30
N GLY A 11 15.12 13.84 13.08
CA GLY A 11 16.43 13.47 12.53
C GLY A 11 16.47 12.03 11.98
N ASP A 12 15.31 11.41 11.78
CA ASP A 12 15.19 10.04 11.29
C ASP A 12 15.02 10.04 9.77
N ASP A 13 15.82 9.23 9.08
CA ASP A 13 15.65 8.95 7.66
C ASP A 13 14.86 7.66 7.46
N TYR A 14 13.81 7.72 6.63
CA TYR A 14 12.92 6.59 6.38
C TYR A 14 13.06 6.15 4.93
N ASP A 15 13.46 4.89 4.74
CA ASP A 15 13.43 4.26 3.43
C ASP A 15 11.98 3.91 3.05
N LEU A 16 11.40 4.74 2.18
CA LEU A 16 10.03 4.53 1.67
C LEU A 16 9.99 3.53 0.52
N THR A 17 11.13 3.14 -0.06
CA THR A 17 11.17 2.23 -1.22
C THR A 17 10.68 0.83 -0.86
N ALA A 18 10.82 0.43 0.41
CA ALA A 18 10.27 -0.80 0.98
C ALA A 18 8.73 -0.95 0.81
N ILE A 19 8.00 0.14 0.51
CA ILE A 19 6.55 0.11 0.26
C ILE A 19 6.23 -0.46 -1.13
N VAL A 20 7.09 -0.21 -2.12
CA VAL A 20 6.84 -0.47 -3.55
C VAL A 20 7.82 -1.45 -4.19
N ASP A 21 8.85 -1.88 -3.47
CA ASP A 21 9.92 -2.75 -3.97
C ASP A 21 9.39 -3.89 -4.86
N ASP A 22 9.76 -3.80 -6.14
CA ASP A 22 9.20 -4.53 -7.28
C ASP A 22 9.74 -5.96 -7.42
N GLY A 23 10.63 -6.38 -6.51
CA GLY A 23 11.26 -7.71 -6.46
C GLY A 23 10.34 -8.87 -6.04
N GLY A 24 9.02 -8.69 -6.05
CA GLY A 24 8.04 -9.76 -5.89
C GLY A 24 7.53 -9.99 -4.46
N SER A 25 7.80 -9.09 -3.52
CA SER A 25 7.16 -9.08 -2.19
C SER A 25 7.39 -7.72 -1.54
N GLY A 26 6.46 -6.78 -1.67
CA GLY A 26 6.39 -5.69 -0.68
C GLY A 26 6.39 -6.34 0.71
N GLY A 27 7.33 -5.96 1.58
CA GLY A 27 7.58 -6.72 2.80
C GLY A 27 8.71 -7.76 2.73
N GLY A 28 9.69 -7.58 1.84
CA GLY A 28 10.94 -8.36 1.85
C GLY A 28 11.64 -8.37 3.22
N PRO A 29 12.54 -9.34 3.48
CA PRO A 29 13.22 -9.47 4.76
C PRO A 29 14.01 -8.18 5.10
N GLY A 30 13.45 -7.36 6.00
CA GLY A 30 14.05 -6.07 6.38
C GLY A 30 13.07 -5.00 6.84
N VAL A 31 11.77 -5.09 6.48
CA VAL A 31 10.78 -4.03 6.78
C VAL A 31 10.34 -3.99 8.26
N GLY A 32 10.77 -4.96 9.07
CA GLY A 32 10.42 -5.04 10.51
C GLY A 32 8.94 -5.37 10.79
N VAL A 33 8.13 -5.60 9.75
CA VAL A 33 6.73 -6.00 9.84
C VAL A 33 6.64 -7.53 9.78
N ALA A 34 6.03 -8.13 10.80
CA ALA A 34 5.79 -9.57 10.82
C ALA A 34 4.84 -9.97 9.66
N ALA A 35 5.15 -11.09 9.00
CA ALA A 35 4.37 -11.63 7.87
C ALA A 35 4.16 -10.66 6.68
N ALA A 36 5.02 -9.64 6.53
CA ALA A 36 4.85 -8.60 5.51
C ALA A 36 4.72 -9.16 4.08
N ALA A 37 5.57 -10.12 3.70
CA ALA A 37 5.47 -10.78 2.39
C ALA A 37 4.12 -11.51 2.17
N ALA A 38 3.59 -12.19 3.20
CA ALA A 38 2.30 -12.87 3.10
C ALA A 38 1.12 -11.88 3.05
N LEU A 39 1.22 -10.77 3.79
CA LEU A 39 0.23 -9.68 3.76
C LEU A 39 0.16 -9.02 2.37
N THR A 40 1.31 -8.71 1.77
CA THR A 40 1.35 -8.13 0.42
C THR A 40 0.90 -9.12 -0.63
N ALA A 41 1.33 -10.39 -0.55
CA ALA A 41 0.84 -11.42 -1.47
C ALA A 41 -0.69 -11.61 -1.40
N TYR A 42 -1.27 -11.50 -0.22
CA TYR A 42 -2.72 -11.52 -0.02
C TYR A 42 -3.42 -10.31 -0.65
N ALA A 43 -2.86 -9.10 -0.48
CA ALA A 43 -3.37 -7.90 -1.12
C ALA A 43 -3.25 -7.96 -2.66
N ASP A 44 -2.09 -8.37 -3.19
CA ASP A 44 -1.88 -8.55 -4.62
C ASP A 44 -2.90 -9.52 -5.22
N ALA A 45 -3.10 -10.67 -4.58
CA ALA A 45 -4.04 -11.68 -5.07
C ALA A 45 -5.51 -11.24 -5.02
N PHE A 46 -5.83 -10.21 -4.23
CA PHE A 46 -7.18 -9.62 -4.21
C PHE A 46 -7.41 -8.69 -5.40
N PHE A 47 -6.38 -7.98 -5.88
CA PHE A 47 -6.49 -7.02 -6.98
C PHE A 47 -6.15 -7.60 -8.36
N ASP A 48 -5.44 -8.74 -8.41
CA ASP A 48 -5.05 -9.44 -9.63
C ASP A 48 -5.91 -10.70 -9.83
N ASP A 49 -6.87 -10.62 -10.76
CA ASP A 49 -7.76 -11.74 -11.13
C ASP A 49 -7.00 -12.98 -11.66
N GLY A 50 -5.72 -12.85 -12.00
CA GLY A 50 -4.84 -13.95 -12.42
C GLY A 50 -4.22 -14.74 -11.27
N ARG A 51 -4.36 -14.31 -10.02
CA ARG A 51 -3.77 -14.96 -8.84
C ARG A 51 -4.79 -15.77 -8.06
N ASP A 52 -4.32 -16.83 -7.40
CA ASP A 52 -5.15 -17.64 -6.51
C ASP A 52 -5.31 -16.97 -5.14
N PHE A 53 -6.39 -16.21 -4.99
CA PHE A 53 -6.73 -15.54 -3.74
C PHE A 53 -6.97 -16.51 -2.58
N ALA A 54 -7.54 -17.70 -2.84
CA ALA A 54 -7.81 -18.67 -1.78
C ALA A 54 -6.49 -19.22 -1.22
N ALA A 55 -5.54 -19.55 -2.09
CA ALA A 55 -4.21 -19.98 -1.68
C ALA A 55 -3.45 -18.90 -0.90
N ALA A 56 -3.52 -17.63 -1.33
CA ALA A 56 -2.90 -16.52 -0.62
C ALA A 56 -3.51 -16.29 0.77
N ARG A 57 -4.83 -16.35 0.88
CA ARG A 57 -5.56 -16.25 2.16
C ARG A 57 -5.20 -17.39 3.09
N ASP A 58 -5.17 -18.63 2.60
CA ASP A 58 -4.90 -19.81 3.42
C ASP A 58 -3.44 -19.81 3.93
N ARG A 59 -2.50 -19.31 3.10
CA ARG A 59 -1.12 -19.06 3.52
C ARG A 59 -1.05 -18.01 4.63
N LEU A 60 -1.70 -16.86 4.44
CA LEU A 60 -1.71 -15.81 5.45
C LEU A 60 -2.34 -16.32 6.76
N HIS A 61 -3.46 -17.04 6.68
CA HIS A 61 -4.10 -17.67 7.83
C HIS A 61 -3.15 -18.59 8.61
N ALA A 62 -2.34 -19.38 7.91
CA ALA A 62 -1.37 -20.27 8.55
C ALA A 62 -0.24 -19.50 9.27
N GLU A 63 0.11 -18.31 8.80
CA GLU A 63 1.17 -17.48 9.37
C GLU A 63 0.70 -16.61 10.56
N ILE A 64 -0.50 -16.00 10.46
CA ILE A 64 -0.98 -15.01 11.47
C ILE A 64 -2.22 -15.45 12.26
N GLY A 65 -2.85 -16.56 11.90
CA GLY A 65 -4.06 -17.07 12.54
C GLY A 65 -5.34 -16.34 12.13
N GLY A 66 -6.48 -16.87 12.59
CA GLY A 66 -7.82 -16.43 12.17
C GLY A 66 -8.18 -15.00 12.58
N GLU A 67 -7.90 -14.61 13.82
CA GLU A 67 -8.24 -13.28 14.33
C GLU A 67 -7.48 -12.18 13.57
N ALA A 68 -6.15 -12.33 13.45
CA ALA A 68 -5.33 -11.38 12.71
C ALA A 68 -5.66 -11.36 11.20
N LEU A 69 -6.10 -12.48 10.62
CA LEU A 69 -6.59 -12.51 9.24
C LEU A 69 -7.86 -11.66 9.07
N VAL A 70 -8.78 -11.69 10.03
CA VAL A 70 -10.00 -10.86 9.99
C VAL A 70 -9.61 -9.38 10.02
N ASP A 71 -8.67 -9.00 10.87
CA ASP A 71 -8.16 -7.62 10.93
C ASP A 71 -7.50 -7.21 9.61
N ALA A 72 -6.63 -8.07 9.05
CA ALA A 72 -5.99 -7.84 7.75
C ALA A 72 -7.02 -7.68 6.62
N ALA A 73 -8.07 -8.51 6.61
CA ALA A 73 -9.17 -8.39 5.65
C ALA A 73 -9.95 -7.08 5.82
N GLY A 74 -10.16 -6.62 7.06
CA GLY A 74 -10.77 -5.32 7.36
C GLY A 74 -9.94 -4.16 6.81
N VAL A 75 -8.62 -4.20 6.99
CA VAL A 75 -7.69 -3.20 6.43
C VAL A 75 -7.73 -3.20 4.90
N LEU A 76 -7.64 -4.37 4.27
CA LEU A 76 -7.75 -4.49 2.81
C LEU A 76 -9.08 -3.91 2.29
N ALA A 77 -10.19 -4.25 2.96
CA ALA A 77 -11.51 -3.81 2.56
C ALA A 77 -11.70 -2.29 2.67
N ILE A 78 -11.25 -1.66 3.77
CA ILE A 78 -11.41 -0.20 3.94
C ILE A 78 -10.58 0.58 2.93
N PHE A 79 -9.35 0.15 2.63
CA PHE A 79 -8.51 0.80 1.62
C PHE A 79 -9.03 0.62 0.20
N ASN A 80 -9.67 -0.51 -0.11
CA ASN A 80 -10.40 -0.67 -1.38
C ASN A 80 -11.66 0.21 -1.43
N ALA A 81 -12.42 0.32 -0.34
CA ALA A 81 -13.68 1.07 -0.32
C ALA A 81 -13.48 2.59 -0.42
N VAL A 82 -12.57 3.16 0.38
CA VAL A 82 -12.35 4.62 0.43
C VAL A 82 -11.81 5.15 -0.91
N VAL A 83 -10.93 4.40 -1.59
CA VAL A 83 -10.42 4.78 -2.91
C VAL A 83 -11.56 4.89 -3.92
N ARG A 84 -12.45 3.90 -3.98
CA ARG A 84 -13.61 3.92 -4.88
C ARG A 84 -14.57 5.07 -4.57
N ILE A 85 -14.78 5.38 -3.29
CA ILE A 85 -15.61 6.52 -2.88
C ILE A 85 -14.97 7.83 -3.35
N ALA A 86 -13.66 8.00 -3.16
CA ALA A 86 -12.93 9.19 -3.59
C ALA A 86 -13.01 9.37 -5.12
N ASP A 87 -12.82 8.28 -5.88
CA ASP A 87 -12.91 8.30 -7.34
C ASP A 87 -14.35 8.60 -7.82
N ALA A 88 -15.36 7.99 -7.19
CA ALA A 88 -16.77 8.21 -7.55
C ALA A 88 -17.27 9.63 -7.22
N THR A 89 -16.69 10.26 -6.21
CA THR A 89 -17.04 11.64 -5.80
C THR A 89 -16.20 12.70 -6.52
N GLY A 90 -15.14 12.29 -7.24
CA GLY A 90 -14.26 13.20 -7.94
C GLY A 90 -13.45 14.11 -7.03
N ILE A 91 -13.20 13.71 -5.77
CA ILE A 91 -12.44 14.53 -4.83
C ILE A 91 -11.01 14.70 -5.37
N PRO A 92 -10.59 15.93 -5.72
CA PRO A 92 -9.25 16.15 -6.24
C PRO A 92 -8.23 16.06 -5.10
N LEU A 93 -6.98 15.81 -5.47
CA LEU A 93 -5.86 16.06 -4.56
C LEU A 93 -5.70 17.58 -4.41
N GLU A 94 -5.77 18.10 -3.19
CA GLU A 94 -5.52 19.52 -2.92
C GLU A 94 -4.12 19.93 -3.39
N ASP A 95 -3.97 21.11 -4.00
CA ASP A 95 -2.71 21.60 -4.57
C ASP A 95 -1.52 21.51 -3.60
N GLN A 96 -1.75 21.89 -2.33
CA GLN A 96 -0.73 21.81 -1.28
C GLN A 96 -0.27 20.37 -1.05
N LYS A 97 -1.17 19.39 -1.10
CA LYS A 97 -0.85 17.96 -1.00
C LYS A 97 -0.30 17.41 -2.31
N ALA A 98 -0.58 18.02 -3.45
CA ALA A 98 0.07 17.62 -4.70
C ALA A 98 1.56 18.02 -4.68
N GLU A 99 1.85 19.25 -4.25
CA GLU A 99 3.21 19.81 -4.14
C GLU A 99 4.04 19.06 -3.08
N MET A 100 3.52 18.92 -1.86
CA MET A 100 4.22 18.22 -0.78
C MET A 100 4.43 16.71 -1.08
N SER A 101 3.77 16.14 -2.09
CA SER A 101 3.90 14.71 -2.46
C SER A 101 4.77 14.46 -3.67
N ALA A 102 5.06 15.48 -4.48
CA ALA A 102 5.67 15.32 -5.79
C ALA A 102 6.93 14.44 -5.73
N ASP A 103 7.86 14.79 -4.84
CA ASP A 103 9.13 14.08 -4.73
C ASP A 103 8.98 12.61 -4.34
N PHE A 104 8.05 12.26 -3.43
CA PHE A 104 7.87 10.85 -3.07
C PHE A 104 7.08 10.09 -4.13
N ARG A 105 6.11 10.72 -4.81
CA ARG A 105 5.40 10.07 -5.91
C ARG A 105 6.36 9.71 -7.03
N ALA A 106 7.30 10.61 -7.33
CA ALA A 106 8.38 10.36 -8.28
C ALA A 106 9.32 9.23 -7.82
N VAL A 107 9.80 9.26 -6.56
CA VAL A 107 10.70 8.21 -6.03
C VAL A 107 10.05 6.83 -6.00
N LEU A 108 8.76 6.77 -5.69
CA LEU A 108 8.00 5.52 -5.56
C LEU A 108 7.38 5.05 -6.88
N GLY A 109 7.58 5.76 -7.99
CA GLY A 109 6.97 5.44 -9.28
C GLY A 109 5.43 5.51 -9.26
N ILE A 110 4.84 6.26 -8.32
CA ILE A 110 3.38 6.31 -8.15
C ILE A 110 2.71 6.92 -9.39
N ASP A 111 3.39 7.86 -10.04
CA ASP A 111 2.89 8.54 -11.23
C ASP A 111 2.79 7.60 -12.46
N ASP A 112 3.43 6.42 -12.41
CA ASP A 112 3.38 5.42 -13.47
C ASP A 112 2.15 4.49 -13.38
N TYR A 113 1.38 4.54 -12.28
CA TYR A 113 0.18 3.71 -12.14
C TYR A 113 -0.96 4.20 -13.05
N PRO A 114 -1.73 3.29 -13.69
CA PRO A 114 -2.81 3.65 -14.61
C PRO A 114 -3.89 4.57 -14.00
N ALA A 115 -4.12 4.47 -12.69
CA ALA A 115 -5.07 5.32 -11.96
C ALA A 115 -4.64 6.80 -11.88
N ALA A 116 -3.34 7.10 -12.05
CA ALA A 116 -2.82 8.47 -12.07
C ALA A 116 -3.16 9.21 -13.37
N ALA A 117 -3.38 8.49 -14.47
CA ALA A 117 -3.63 9.08 -15.80
C ALA A 117 -5.08 9.57 -16.01
N GLY A 118 -6.00 9.26 -15.10
CA GLY A 118 -7.45 9.46 -15.27
C GLY A 118 -8.06 10.73 -14.66
N LYS A 119 -7.28 11.61 -14.04
CA LYS A 119 -7.79 12.84 -13.40
C LYS A 119 -7.52 14.04 -14.30
N VAL A 120 -8.44 14.27 -15.26
CA VAL A 120 -8.50 15.48 -16.10
C VAL A 120 -9.60 16.40 -15.60
#